data_AF-A0A0F8ZYR6-F1
#
_entry.id   AF-A0A0F8ZYR6-F1
#
_cell.length_a   1.000
_cell.length_b   1.000
_cell.length_c   1.000
_cell.angle_alpha   90.00
_cell.angle_beta   90.00
_cell.angle_gamma   90.00
#
_symmetry.space_group_name_H-M   'P 1'
#
loop_
_entity.id
_entity.type
_entity.pdbx_description
1 polymer ?
#
loop_
_entity_poly.entity_id
_entity_poly.type
_entity_poly.pdbx_seq_one_letter_code
_entity_poly.pdbx_strand_id
1 'polypeptide(L)'
;MDFDKLKNTIICGKNEDVMPTIATDSIDCVITDPPYGWSFMGKGWDYKVPSVAQFAEILRVLKPGGTMLCFAGSRTQHRMAVNVEDAGFILKDCIMWLYGSGFPKATDISKQIDKQDAVKKRRQRQLRFTEWMRGTGLSASQCGIIMGTESEAGHYFTSGEQPHIATKQYFDKLRPYIKCDVPEWVEQMIAERTVESENFKKREVVGRQENAMSGWSMDGETKFEDRDITAPATPEALLWNGWKSHGLKPAYEPILVAMKCNDGSYANNALVHGVSGLNIDAGRIPAKDGVPKFTKRREDSQSCYADGLGGSNRTGEIDTETGRFPANVILDEQAAAMLDEQSGESVSTDRVRENQLDNHKFFTEGEHKKGVDSFGFNDKGGASRFFYCAKASKSERNEGCEGLEVKQKYAKNGQGGS
;
A
#
# COMPACT_ATOMS: atom_id res chain seq x y z
N MET A 1 -19.96 19.91 -17.71
CA MET A 1 -20.51 20.60 -16.53
C MET A 1 -19.78 21.93 -16.39
N ASP A 2 -20.47 22.95 -15.86
CA ASP A 2 -19.84 24.23 -15.53
C ASP A 2 -18.88 24.04 -14.34
N PHE A 3 -17.69 24.63 -14.40
CA PHE A 3 -16.64 24.45 -13.38
C PHE A 3 -17.07 24.94 -12.01
N ASP A 4 -17.88 26.00 -11.95
CA ASP A 4 -18.42 26.51 -10.69
C ASP A 4 -19.43 25.56 -10.03
N LYS A 5 -20.00 24.62 -10.80
CA LYS A 5 -20.85 23.54 -10.27
C LYS A 5 -20.06 22.33 -9.77
N LEU A 6 -18.75 22.26 -10.05
CA LEU A 6 -17.87 21.17 -9.62
C LEU A 6 -17.12 21.48 -8.32
N LYS A 7 -16.96 22.76 -7.98
CA LYS A 7 -16.27 23.18 -6.74
C LYS A 7 -17.01 22.68 -5.50
N ASN A 8 -16.26 22.19 -4.51
CA ASN A 8 -16.77 21.76 -3.20
C ASN A 8 -17.96 20.78 -3.27
N THR A 9 -18.01 19.94 -4.29
CA THR A 9 -19.15 19.06 -4.56
C THR A 9 -18.71 17.60 -4.60
N ILE A 10 -19.52 16.73 -3.99
CA ILE A 10 -19.40 15.28 -4.14
C ILE A 10 -20.38 14.84 -5.21
N ILE A 11 -19.88 14.22 -6.27
CA ILE A 11 -20.70 13.73 -7.37
C ILE A 11 -20.93 12.23 -7.17
N CYS A 12 -22.18 11.85 -6.95
CA CYS A 12 -22.56 10.44 -6.82
C CYS A 12 -22.79 9.84 -8.23
N GLY A 13 -21.89 8.98 -8.67
CA GLY A 13 -21.99 8.30 -9.96
C GLY A 13 -20.75 7.46 -10.25
N LYS A 14 -20.82 6.66 -11.32
CA LYS A 14 -19.64 5.97 -11.83
C LYS A 14 -18.69 6.97 -12.47
N ASN A 15 -17.39 6.81 -12.26
CA ASN A 15 -16.40 7.69 -12.86
C ASN A 15 -16.44 7.62 -14.40
N GLU A 16 -16.77 6.46 -14.99
CA GLU A 16 -16.92 6.31 -16.44
C GLU A 16 -18.09 7.11 -17.02
N ASP A 17 -19.11 7.41 -16.21
CA ASP A 17 -20.26 8.20 -16.64
C ASP A 17 -20.04 9.69 -16.36
N VAL A 18 -19.37 10.02 -15.24
CA VAL A 18 -19.20 11.39 -14.76
C VAL A 18 -18.04 12.11 -15.43
N MET A 19 -16.85 11.48 -15.53
CA MET A 19 -15.65 12.14 -16.05
C MET A 19 -15.82 12.65 -17.50
N PRO A 20 -16.50 11.94 -18.42
CA PRO A 20 -16.77 12.46 -19.78
C PRO A 20 -17.55 13.77 -19.80
N THR A 21 -18.29 14.10 -18.74
CA THR A 21 -19.04 15.35 -18.64
C THR A 21 -18.16 16.54 -18.21
N ILE A 22 -16.94 16.30 -17.74
CA ILE A 22 -15.97 17.33 -17.31
C ILE A 22 -15.20 17.84 -18.53
N ALA A 23 -14.97 19.15 -18.60
CA ALA A 23 -14.26 19.75 -19.73
C ALA A 23 -12.80 19.27 -19.81
N THR A 24 -12.28 19.14 -21.02
CA THR A 24 -10.85 18.88 -21.28
C THR A 24 -10.02 20.01 -20.70
N ASP A 25 -8.82 19.70 -20.20
CA ASP A 25 -7.86 20.69 -19.67
C ASP A 25 -8.46 21.66 -18.64
N SER A 26 -9.30 21.16 -17.74
CA SER A 26 -10.00 21.98 -16.74
C SER A 26 -9.53 21.76 -15.30
N ILE A 27 -8.85 20.64 -15.02
CA ILE A 27 -8.40 20.25 -13.67
C ILE A 27 -6.89 20.51 -13.52
N ASP A 28 -6.48 21.11 -12.41
CA ASP A 28 -5.07 21.44 -12.14
C ASP A 28 -4.27 20.25 -11.57
N CYS A 29 -4.92 19.47 -10.70
CA CYS A 29 -4.33 18.34 -9.98
C CYS A 29 -5.37 17.25 -9.73
N VAL A 30 -4.96 15.99 -9.80
CA VAL A 30 -5.79 14.83 -9.46
C VAL A 30 -5.14 14.04 -8.34
N ILE A 31 -5.91 13.73 -7.30
CA ILE A 31 -5.50 12.81 -6.24
C ILE A 31 -6.52 11.67 -6.24
N THR A 32 -6.06 10.44 -6.44
CA THR A 32 -6.94 9.29 -6.61
C THR A 32 -6.47 8.10 -5.79
N ASP A 33 -7.42 7.49 -5.08
CA ASP A 33 -7.31 6.18 -4.42
C ASP A 33 -8.21 5.18 -5.17
N PRO A 34 -7.74 4.63 -6.29
CA PRO A 34 -8.55 3.74 -7.13
C PRO A 34 -8.58 2.31 -6.57
N PRO A 35 -9.47 1.43 -7.07
CA PRO A 35 -9.41 0.02 -6.74
C PRO A 35 -8.05 -0.61 -7.07
N TYR A 36 -7.50 -1.40 -6.14
CA TYR A 36 -6.15 -1.96 -6.24
C TYR A 36 -6.10 -3.31 -6.94
N GLY A 37 -7.24 -3.93 -7.24
CA GLY A 37 -7.28 -5.23 -7.90
C GLY A 37 -7.11 -6.41 -6.94
N TRP A 38 -7.56 -6.28 -5.69
CA TRP A 38 -7.44 -7.32 -4.66
C TRP A 38 -8.69 -8.18 -4.49
N SER A 39 -9.73 -7.92 -5.29
CA SER A 39 -11.05 -8.53 -5.16
C SER A 39 -11.59 -8.33 -3.74
N PHE A 40 -11.49 -7.12 -3.21
CA PHE A 40 -11.93 -6.78 -1.86
C PHE A 40 -13.35 -7.29 -1.58
N MET A 41 -13.48 -8.11 -0.52
CA MET A 41 -14.72 -8.80 -0.12
C MET A 41 -15.37 -9.67 -1.22
N GLY A 42 -14.58 -10.14 -2.19
CA GLY A 42 -15.07 -10.92 -3.33
C GLY A 42 -15.99 -10.12 -4.27
N LYS A 43 -15.96 -8.79 -4.19
CA LYS A 43 -16.79 -7.90 -5.02
C LYS A 43 -16.05 -7.52 -6.30
N GLY A 44 -16.80 -7.41 -7.41
CA GLY A 44 -16.21 -7.18 -8.74
C GLY A 44 -15.57 -5.82 -8.94
N TRP A 45 -15.90 -4.80 -8.13
CA TRP A 45 -15.39 -3.44 -8.29
C TRP A 45 -13.88 -3.30 -8.02
N ASP A 46 -13.31 -4.20 -7.21
CA ASP A 46 -11.87 -4.25 -6.90
C ASP A 46 -11.19 -5.44 -7.57
N TYR A 47 -11.75 -5.99 -8.64
CA TYR A 47 -11.16 -7.16 -9.30
C TYR A 47 -9.88 -6.82 -10.10
N LYS A 48 -9.78 -5.59 -10.62
CA LYS A 48 -8.66 -5.11 -11.44
C LYS A 48 -8.31 -3.68 -11.06
N VAL A 49 -7.06 -3.29 -11.30
CA VAL A 49 -6.67 -1.88 -11.34
C VAL A 49 -7.38 -1.17 -12.50
N PRO A 50 -7.59 0.16 -12.43
CA PRO A 50 -8.15 0.93 -13.53
C PRO A 50 -7.43 0.69 -14.85
N SER A 51 -8.20 0.68 -15.92
CA SER A 51 -7.74 0.50 -17.30
C SER A 51 -7.03 1.74 -17.86
N VAL A 52 -6.27 1.54 -18.94
CA VAL A 52 -5.66 2.61 -19.73
C VAL A 52 -6.71 3.65 -20.17
N ALA A 53 -7.91 3.23 -20.58
CA ALA A 53 -8.98 4.14 -20.98
C ALA A 53 -9.47 5.05 -19.85
N GLN A 54 -9.56 4.52 -18.62
CA GLN A 54 -9.93 5.32 -17.45
C GLN A 54 -8.83 6.34 -17.12
N PHE A 55 -7.55 5.96 -17.22
CA PHE A 55 -6.44 6.91 -17.04
C PHE A 55 -6.35 7.93 -18.17
N ALA A 56 -6.61 7.55 -19.42
CA ALA A 56 -6.64 8.48 -20.55
C ALA A 56 -7.72 9.55 -20.36
N GLU A 57 -8.84 9.19 -19.74
CA GLU A 57 -9.90 10.14 -19.39
C GLU A 57 -9.46 11.12 -18.28
N ILE A 58 -8.69 10.65 -17.30
CA ILE A 58 -8.05 11.53 -16.31
C ILE A 58 -7.04 12.47 -17.01
N LEU A 59 -6.23 11.95 -17.94
CA LEU A 59 -5.29 12.75 -18.72
C LEU A 59 -6.00 13.82 -19.56
N ARG A 60 -7.19 13.53 -20.09
CA ARG A 60 -8.00 14.47 -20.86
C ARG A 60 -8.44 15.67 -20.02
N VAL A 61 -8.97 15.42 -18.82
CA VAL A 61 -9.49 16.52 -17.96
C VAL A 61 -8.37 17.32 -17.30
N LEU A 62 -7.19 16.73 -17.12
CA LEU A 62 -6.03 17.39 -16.52
C LEU A 62 -5.41 18.39 -17.50
N LYS A 63 -5.11 19.61 -17.04
CA LYS A 63 -4.40 20.63 -17.82
C LYS A 63 -3.01 20.14 -18.23
N PRO A 64 -2.45 20.63 -19.36
CA PRO A 64 -1.03 20.44 -19.65
C PRO A 64 -0.18 20.83 -18.44
N GLY A 65 0.80 20.00 -18.09
CA GLY A 65 1.63 20.19 -16.90
C GLY A 65 0.98 19.88 -15.55
N GLY A 66 -0.30 19.49 -15.52
CA GLY A 66 -0.97 19.05 -14.30
C GLY A 66 -0.40 17.75 -13.74
N THR A 67 -0.51 17.59 -12.41
CA THR A 67 0.02 16.45 -11.67
C THR A 67 -1.09 15.52 -11.19
N MET A 68 -0.85 14.21 -11.23
CA MET A 68 -1.67 13.20 -10.60
C MET A 68 -0.88 12.47 -9.51
N LEU A 69 -1.50 12.33 -8.34
CA LEU A 69 -1.06 11.43 -7.27
C LEU A 69 -2.02 10.23 -7.24
N CYS A 70 -1.52 9.05 -7.58
CA CYS A 70 -2.31 7.83 -7.69
C CYS A 70 -1.85 6.79 -6.68
N PHE A 71 -2.66 6.52 -5.66
CA PHE A 71 -2.37 5.47 -4.69
C PHE A 71 -2.48 4.09 -5.35
N ALA A 72 -1.68 3.14 -4.86
CA ALA A 72 -1.67 1.80 -5.40
C ALA A 72 -1.41 0.75 -4.32
N GLY A 73 -1.84 -0.47 -4.59
CA GLY A 73 -1.49 -1.61 -3.76
C GLY A 73 -0.05 -2.07 -3.98
N SER A 74 0.68 -2.40 -2.91
CA SER A 74 2.07 -2.88 -2.98
C SER A 74 2.32 -4.02 -3.98
N ARG A 75 1.33 -4.89 -4.19
CA ARG A 75 1.40 -6.03 -5.12
C ARG A 75 1.02 -5.71 -6.56
N THR A 76 0.23 -4.67 -6.78
CA THR A 76 -0.40 -4.36 -8.08
C THR A 76 0.07 -3.03 -8.65
N GLN A 77 0.88 -2.27 -7.91
CA GLN A 77 1.46 -0.98 -8.31
C GLN A 77 2.13 -0.99 -9.69
N HIS A 78 2.78 -2.09 -10.05
CA HIS A 78 3.45 -2.22 -11.36
C HIS A 78 2.45 -2.20 -12.51
N ARG A 79 1.26 -2.82 -12.34
CA ARG A 79 0.18 -2.77 -13.34
C ARG A 79 -0.46 -1.39 -13.39
N MET A 80 -0.60 -0.74 -12.23
CA MET A 80 -1.07 0.63 -12.13
C MET A 80 -0.14 1.57 -12.92
N ALA A 81 1.17 1.49 -12.68
CA ALA A 81 2.19 2.30 -13.33
C ALA A 81 2.19 2.12 -14.86
N VAL A 82 2.16 0.87 -15.34
CA VAL A 82 2.06 0.57 -16.78
C VAL A 82 0.80 1.19 -17.38
N ASN A 83 -0.37 1.02 -16.76
CA ASN A 83 -1.60 1.58 -17.30
C ASN A 83 -1.61 3.11 -17.33
N VAL A 84 -0.93 3.75 -16.37
CA VAL A 84 -0.76 5.21 -16.29
C VAL A 84 0.19 5.70 -17.40
N GLU A 85 1.33 5.04 -17.62
CA GLU A 85 2.24 5.38 -18.73
C GLU A 85 1.58 5.16 -20.10
N ASP A 86 0.94 4.01 -20.30
CA ASP A 86 0.26 3.66 -21.56
C ASP A 86 -0.89 4.64 -21.90
N ALA A 87 -1.47 5.27 -20.89
CA ALA A 87 -2.48 6.32 -21.07
C ALA A 87 -1.88 7.66 -21.56
N GLY A 88 -0.57 7.84 -21.45
CA GLY A 88 0.15 9.03 -21.92
C GLY A 88 0.70 9.95 -20.81
N PHE A 89 0.66 9.52 -19.54
CA PHE A 89 1.32 10.25 -18.47
C PHE A 89 2.84 10.04 -18.48
N ILE A 90 3.57 11.02 -17.96
CA ILE A 90 4.98 10.88 -17.58
C ILE A 90 5.04 10.52 -16.10
N LEU A 91 5.55 9.34 -15.75
CA LEU A 91 5.90 9.02 -14.37
C LEU A 91 7.12 9.85 -13.93
N LYS A 92 7.00 10.54 -12.79
CA LYS A 92 8.04 11.40 -12.24
C LYS A 92 8.76 10.76 -11.07
N ASP A 93 8.01 10.16 -10.15
CA ASP A 93 8.55 9.52 -8.95
C ASP A 93 7.47 8.65 -8.27
N CYS A 94 7.82 8.06 -7.13
CA CYS A 94 6.91 7.35 -6.23
C CYS A 94 7.11 7.86 -4.80
N ILE A 95 6.01 8.21 -4.13
CA ILE A 95 6.00 8.51 -2.70
C ILE A 95 5.61 7.23 -1.95
N MET A 96 6.35 6.90 -0.90
CA MET A 96 6.14 5.69 -0.10
C MET A 96 5.49 6.05 1.23
N TRP A 97 4.25 5.62 1.43
CA TRP A 97 3.61 5.69 2.74
C TRP A 97 3.90 4.40 3.53
N LEU A 98 4.60 4.50 4.65
CA LEU A 98 5.05 3.38 5.47
C LEU A 98 4.25 3.27 6.77
N TYR A 99 3.92 2.04 7.16
CA TYR A 99 3.16 1.73 8.38
C TYR A 99 4.02 1.01 9.42
N GLY A 100 3.76 1.29 10.70
CA GLY A 100 4.54 0.73 11.81
C GLY A 100 4.33 -0.77 12.05
N SER A 101 3.28 -1.37 11.47
CA SER A 101 2.91 -2.78 11.74
C SER A 101 2.81 -3.65 10.49
N GLY A 102 3.81 -4.51 10.30
CA GLY A 102 3.82 -5.59 9.29
C GLY A 102 3.18 -6.90 9.75
N PHE A 103 2.33 -6.90 10.79
CA PHE A 103 1.82 -8.15 11.40
C PHE A 103 1.18 -9.05 10.33
N PRO A 104 1.59 -10.33 10.20
CA PRO A 104 1.08 -11.18 9.14
C PRO A 104 -0.44 -11.37 9.24
N LYS A 105 -1.19 -10.95 8.22
CA LYS A 105 -2.59 -11.34 8.01
C LYS A 105 -2.73 -12.79 7.47
N ALA A 106 -1.59 -13.46 7.31
CA ALA A 106 -1.48 -14.83 6.88
C ALA A 106 -2.25 -15.80 7.80
N THR A 107 -2.86 -16.80 7.19
CA THR A 107 -3.56 -17.85 7.93
C THR A 107 -2.56 -18.74 8.66
N ASP A 108 -2.88 -19.09 9.90
CA ASP A 108 -2.11 -20.00 10.76
C ASP A 108 -2.31 -21.46 10.31
N ILE A 109 -1.21 -22.10 9.90
CA ILE A 109 -1.23 -23.45 9.31
C ILE A 109 -1.55 -24.48 10.39
N SER A 110 -1.03 -24.35 11.61
CA SER A 110 -1.34 -25.25 12.73
C SER A 110 -2.84 -25.27 13.03
N LYS A 111 -3.47 -24.09 13.06
CA LYS A 111 -4.92 -23.96 13.30
C LYS A 111 -5.74 -24.51 12.15
N GLN A 112 -5.25 -24.42 10.91
CA GLN A 112 -5.92 -25.05 9.76
C GLN A 112 -5.85 -26.58 9.84
N ILE A 113 -4.69 -27.15 10.16
CA ILE A 113 -4.48 -28.60 10.33
C ILE A 113 -5.43 -29.14 11.39
N ASP A 114 -5.45 -28.51 12.57
CA ASP A 114 -6.36 -28.94 13.64
C ASP A 114 -7.82 -28.83 13.22
N LYS A 115 -8.21 -27.91 12.33
CA LYS A 115 -9.60 -27.80 11.82
C LYS A 115 -9.97 -28.79 10.71
N GLN A 116 -9.03 -29.57 10.15
CA GLN A 116 -9.28 -30.38 8.96
C GLN A 116 -10.31 -31.50 9.18
N ASP A 117 -10.39 -32.07 10.39
CA ASP A 117 -11.37 -33.10 10.73
C ASP A 117 -12.81 -32.56 10.63
N ALA A 118 -13.05 -31.34 11.13
CA ALA A 118 -14.32 -30.65 10.96
C ALA A 118 -14.63 -30.37 9.49
N VAL A 119 -13.65 -29.98 8.68
CA VAL A 119 -13.84 -29.75 7.23
C VAL A 119 -14.27 -31.04 6.53
N LYS A 120 -13.58 -32.15 6.80
CA LYS A 120 -13.92 -33.48 6.25
C LYS A 120 -15.31 -33.93 6.69
N LYS A 121 -15.63 -33.82 7.99
CA LYS A 121 -16.96 -34.18 8.54
C LYS A 121 -18.07 -33.31 7.94
N ARG A 122 -17.88 -31.99 7.83
CA ARG A 122 -18.85 -31.08 7.18
C ARG A 122 -19.10 -31.47 5.73
N ARG A 123 -18.04 -31.77 4.98
CA ARG A 123 -18.14 -32.21 3.59
C ARG A 123 -18.91 -33.53 3.46
N GLN A 124 -18.65 -34.50 4.32
CA GLN A 124 -19.40 -35.76 4.35
C GLN A 124 -20.88 -35.55 4.67
N ARG A 125 -21.20 -34.69 5.66
CA ARG A 125 -22.59 -34.31 5.99
C ARG A 125 -23.29 -33.65 4.80
N GLN A 126 -22.63 -32.72 4.13
CA GLN A 126 -23.15 -32.05 2.93
C GLN A 126 -23.44 -33.05 1.81
N LEU A 127 -22.50 -33.97 1.51
CA LEU A 127 -22.69 -34.99 0.47
C LEU A 127 -23.83 -35.95 0.82
N ARG A 128 -23.93 -36.38 2.08
CA ARG A 128 -25.03 -37.23 2.56
C ARG A 128 -26.39 -36.55 2.45
N PHE A 129 -26.46 -35.25 2.78
CA PHE A 129 -27.67 -34.45 2.58
C PHE A 129 -28.02 -34.32 1.09
N THR A 130 -27.03 -34.06 0.23
CA THR A 130 -27.23 -33.99 -1.22
C THR A 130 -27.74 -35.30 -1.82
N GLU A 131 -27.20 -36.44 -1.39
CA GLU A 131 -27.66 -37.76 -1.83
C GLU A 131 -29.12 -38.01 -1.44
N TRP A 132 -29.49 -37.67 -0.20
CA TRP A 132 -30.88 -37.74 0.23
C TRP A 132 -31.79 -36.79 -0.53
N MET A 133 -31.37 -35.53 -0.75
CA MET A 133 -32.14 -34.54 -1.52
C MET A 133 -32.48 -35.03 -2.93
N ARG A 134 -31.55 -35.73 -3.60
CA ARG A 134 -31.80 -36.37 -4.91
C ARG A 134 -32.90 -37.43 -4.87
N GLY A 135 -33.13 -38.07 -3.72
CA GLY A 135 -34.17 -39.06 -3.49
C GLY A 135 -35.54 -38.49 -3.06
N THR A 136 -35.65 -37.18 -2.81
CA THR A 136 -36.90 -36.54 -2.34
C THR A 136 -37.98 -36.37 -3.42
N GLY A 137 -37.60 -36.51 -4.70
CA GLY A 137 -38.46 -36.25 -5.85
C GLY A 137 -38.59 -34.76 -6.23
N LEU A 138 -37.84 -33.87 -5.56
CA LEU A 138 -37.75 -32.46 -5.90
C LEU A 138 -36.59 -32.20 -6.89
N SER A 139 -36.80 -31.29 -7.83
CA SER A 139 -35.74 -30.77 -8.70
C SER A 139 -35.18 -29.43 -8.18
N ALA A 140 -33.97 -29.08 -8.62
CA ALA A 140 -33.37 -27.79 -8.28
C ALA A 140 -34.25 -26.59 -8.68
N SER A 141 -34.92 -26.66 -9.83
CA SER A 141 -35.85 -25.62 -10.29
C SER A 141 -37.08 -25.50 -9.37
N GLN A 142 -37.67 -26.63 -8.96
CA GLN A 142 -38.80 -26.63 -8.02
C GLN A 142 -38.40 -26.04 -6.67
N CYS A 143 -37.25 -26.43 -6.13
CA CYS A 143 -36.71 -25.87 -4.90
C CYS A 143 -36.45 -24.36 -5.04
N GLY A 144 -35.92 -23.91 -6.18
CA GLY A 144 -35.68 -22.50 -6.49
C GLY A 144 -36.95 -21.65 -6.44
N ILE A 145 -38.02 -22.13 -7.08
CA ILE A 145 -39.34 -21.47 -7.08
C ILE A 145 -39.92 -21.40 -5.66
N ILE A 146 -39.86 -22.50 -4.89
CA ILE A 146 -40.41 -22.56 -3.52
C ILE A 146 -39.68 -21.61 -2.57
N MET A 147 -38.35 -21.51 -2.72
CA MET A 147 -37.54 -20.66 -1.84
C MET A 147 -37.54 -19.19 -2.27
N GLY A 148 -37.81 -18.90 -3.54
CA GLY A 148 -37.64 -17.58 -4.17
C GLY A 148 -36.18 -17.28 -4.55
N THR A 149 -35.33 -18.30 -4.65
CA THR A 149 -33.88 -18.17 -4.88
C THR A 149 -33.36 -19.35 -5.72
N GLU A 150 -33.40 -19.23 -7.05
CA GLU A 150 -33.00 -20.32 -7.95
C GLU A 150 -31.51 -20.68 -7.86
N SER A 151 -30.64 -19.69 -7.61
CA SER A 151 -29.19 -19.90 -7.51
C SER A 151 -28.78 -20.77 -6.32
N GLU A 152 -29.46 -20.64 -5.18
CA GLU A 152 -29.14 -21.38 -3.94
C GLU A 152 -29.62 -22.83 -4.00
N ALA A 153 -30.68 -23.10 -4.77
CA ALA A 153 -31.31 -24.41 -4.84
C ALA A 153 -30.44 -25.48 -5.53
N GLY A 154 -29.61 -25.08 -6.50
CA GLY A 154 -28.69 -25.98 -7.20
C GLY A 154 -27.67 -26.63 -6.25
N HIS A 155 -27.27 -25.93 -5.20
CA HIS A 155 -26.27 -26.39 -4.22
C HIS A 155 -26.74 -27.56 -3.36
N TYR A 156 -28.05 -27.84 -3.31
CA TYR A 156 -28.59 -29.01 -2.60
C TYR A 156 -28.41 -30.31 -3.39
N PHE A 157 -28.24 -30.22 -4.71
CA PHE A 157 -28.22 -31.38 -5.61
C PHE A 157 -26.86 -31.64 -6.24
N THR A 158 -25.91 -30.71 -6.14
CA THR A 158 -24.55 -30.86 -6.70
C THR A 158 -23.57 -31.45 -5.70
N SER A 159 -22.76 -32.40 -6.16
CA SER A 159 -21.63 -32.96 -5.40
C SER A 159 -20.28 -32.39 -5.85
N GLY A 160 -20.23 -31.78 -7.04
CA GLY A 160 -18.99 -31.24 -7.63
C GLY A 160 -18.64 -29.85 -7.11
N GLU A 161 -19.63 -28.96 -6.98
CA GLU A 161 -19.40 -27.54 -6.71
C GLU A 161 -20.24 -27.03 -5.54
N GLN A 162 -19.61 -26.87 -4.37
CA GLN A 162 -20.20 -26.23 -3.18
C GLN A 162 -21.55 -26.83 -2.71
N PRO A 163 -21.60 -28.11 -2.27
CA PRO A 163 -22.79 -28.72 -1.70
C PRO A 163 -23.18 -28.04 -0.37
N HIS A 164 -24.44 -27.69 -0.22
CA HIS A 164 -24.96 -26.97 0.95
C HIS A 164 -26.09 -27.74 1.62
N ILE A 165 -26.20 -27.60 2.95
CA ILE A 165 -27.34 -28.05 3.73
C ILE A 165 -28.32 -26.87 3.83
N ALA A 166 -29.60 -27.12 3.60
CA ALA A 166 -30.64 -26.09 3.71
C ALA A 166 -30.69 -25.51 5.13
N THR A 167 -30.96 -24.20 5.26
CA THR A 167 -31.25 -23.61 6.57
C THR A 167 -32.62 -24.09 7.05
N LYS A 168 -32.88 -24.05 8.36
CA LYS A 168 -34.20 -24.40 8.91
C LYS A 168 -35.35 -23.67 8.19
N GLN A 169 -35.20 -22.36 7.99
CA GLN A 169 -36.17 -21.54 7.28
C GLN A 169 -36.47 -22.04 5.86
N TYR A 170 -35.43 -22.42 5.10
CA TYR A 170 -35.63 -22.93 3.74
C TYR A 170 -36.15 -24.36 3.74
N PHE A 171 -35.68 -25.18 4.67
CA PHE A 171 -36.16 -26.55 4.80
C PHE A 171 -37.63 -26.62 5.16
N ASP A 172 -38.10 -25.78 6.08
CA ASP A 172 -39.51 -25.70 6.47
C ASP A 172 -40.42 -25.35 5.27
N LYS A 173 -39.93 -24.56 4.31
CA LYS A 173 -40.64 -24.28 3.04
C LYS A 173 -40.66 -25.47 2.09
N LEU A 174 -39.58 -26.25 2.04
CA LEU A 174 -39.46 -27.43 1.16
C LEU A 174 -40.24 -28.63 1.71
N ARG A 175 -40.32 -28.76 3.04
CA ARG A 175 -40.90 -29.90 3.78
C ARG A 175 -42.26 -30.37 3.25
N PRO A 176 -43.25 -29.51 2.95
CA PRO A 176 -44.56 -29.95 2.47
C PRO A 176 -44.53 -30.64 1.11
N TYR A 177 -43.45 -30.47 0.34
CA TYR A 177 -43.30 -30.96 -1.03
C TYR A 177 -42.39 -32.18 -1.13
N ILE A 178 -41.75 -32.60 -0.03
CA ILE A 178 -40.90 -33.78 0.04
C ILE A 178 -41.80 -35.02 0.10
N LYS A 179 -41.64 -35.93 -0.87
CA LYS A 179 -42.52 -37.10 -1.05
C LYS A 179 -42.04 -38.36 -0.34
N CYS A 180 -40.90 -38.30 0.34
CA CYS A 180 -40.35 -39.39 1.11
C CYS A 180 -40.30 -39.03 2.60
N ASP A 181 -40.15 -40.05 3.45
CA ASP A 181 -39.95 -39.83 4.87
C ASP A 181 -38.67 -39.02 5.09
N VAL A 182 -38.76 -37.99 5.93
CA VAL A 182 -37.61 -37.20 6.36
C VAL A 182 -36.95 -37.97 7.51
N PRO A 183 -35.73 -38.52 7.31
CA PRO A 183 -35.05 -39.25 8.36
C PRO A 183 -34.67 -38.32 9.51
N GLU A 184 -34.65 -38.86 10.74
CA GLU A 184 -34.27 -38.09 11.93
C GLU A 184 -32.88 -37.45 11.81
N TRP A 185 -31.94 -38.12 11.14
CA TRP A 185 -30.59 -37.57 10.92
C TRP A 185 -30.60 -36.30 10.04
N VAL A 186 -31.59 -36.12 9.15
CA VAL A 186 -31.73 -34.89 8.35
C VAL A 186 -32.16 -33.74 9.25
N GLU A 187 -33.15 -33.97 10.12
CA GLU A 187 -33.62 -32.98 11.10
C GLU A 187 -32.47 -32.52 12.01
N GLN A 188 -31.72 -33.49 12.55
CA GLN A 188 -30.54 -33.22 13.36
C GLN A 188 -29.49 -32.41 12.59
N MET A 189 -29.24 -32.73 11.31
CA MET A 189 -28.28 -31.99 10.50
C MET A 189 -28.67 -30.53 10.23
N ILE A 190 -29.96 -30.24 10.10
CA ILE A 190 -30.48 -28.89 9.88
C ILE A 190 -30.45 -28.08 11.18
N ALA A 191 -30.71 -28.73 12.32
CA ALA A 191 -30.57 -28.13 13.64
C ALA A 191 -29.09 -27.82 13.96
N GLU A 192 -28.19 -28.77 13.72
CA GLU A 192 -26.76 -28.65 14.00
C GLU A 192 -25.98 -28.07 12.82
N ARG A 193 -26.05 -26.74 12.63
CA ARG A 193 -25.45 -26.07 11.46
C ARG A 193 -23.92 -26.16 11.38
N THR A 194 -23.23 -26.41 12.49
CA THR A 194 -21.76 -26.37 12.56
C THR A 194 -21.20 -27.62 13.21
N VAL A 195 -20.28 -28.31 12.51
CA VAL A 195 -19.40 -29.31 13.15
C VAL A 195 -18.18 -28.57 13.65
N GLU A 196 -17.94 -28.62 14.95
CA GLU A 196 -16.68 -28.17 15.55
C GLU A 196 -15.63 -29.27 15.44
N SER A 197 -14.36 -28.87 15.35
CA SER A 197 -13.25 -29.81 15.26
C SER A 197 -12.94 -30.40 16.63
N GLU A 198 -12.77 -31.72 16.69
CA GLU A 198 -12.36 -32.40 17.92
C GLU A 198 -10.90 -32.11 18.26
N ASN A 199 -10.05 -32.03 17.24
CA ASN A 199 -8.65 -31.66 17.43
C ASN A 199 -8.53 -30.20 17.89
N PHE A 200 -9.33 -29.29 17.34
CA PHE A 200 -9.34 -27.90 17.76
C PHE A 200 -9.85 -27.71 19.20
N LYS A 201 -10.82 -28.53 19.64
CA LYS A 201 -11.28 -28.55 21.05
C LYS A 201 -10.22 -29.04 22.03
N LYS A 202 -9.32 -29.92 21.58
CA LYS A 202 -8.23 -30.49 22.39
C LYS A 202 -7.02 -29.55 22.50
N ARG A 203 -7.01 -28.42 21.80
CA ARG A 203 -5.93 -27.45 21.91
C ARG A 203 -5.89 -26.88 23.32
N GLU A 204 -4.76 -27.05 24.00
CA GLU A 204 -4.53 -26.54 25.35
C GLU A 204 -4.44 -25.01 25.34
N VAL A 205 -5.11 -24.35 26.29
CA VAL A 205 -5.00 -22.90 26.48
C VAL A 205 -3.72 -22.60 27.26
N VAL A 206 -2.75 -21.96 26.61
CA VAL A 206 -1.44 -21.62 27.16
C VAL A 206 -1.32 -20.14 27.55
N GLY A 207 -2.35 -19.35 27.28
CA GLY A 207 -2.42 -17.95 27.66
C GLY A 207 -3.73 -17.30 27.24
N ARG A 208 -3.89 -16.03 27.59
CA ARG A 208 -5.08 -15.23 27.25
C ARG A 208 -4.63 -13.87 26.74
N GLN A 209 -5.21 -13.45 25.62
CA GLN A 209 -5.06 -12.12 25.07
C GLN A 209 -6.32 -11.33 25.42
N GLU A 210 -6.19 -10.34 26.29
CA GLU A 210 -7.29 -9.45 26.64
C GLU A 210 -7.51 -8.39 25.56
N ASN A 211 -8.78 -7.99 25.39
CA ASN A 211 -9.16 -6.89 24.52
C ASN A 211 -8.65 -7.03 23.07
N ALA A 212 -8.70 -8.24 22.51
CA ALA A 212 -8.27 -8.49 21.15
C ALA A 212 -9.35 -8.02 20.16
N MET A 213 -8.97 -7.27 19.13
CA MET A 213 -9.91 -6.84 18.09
C MET A 213 -10.59 -8.05 17.42
N SER A 214 -11.91 -8.13 17.57
CA SER A 214 -12.75 -9.24 17.14
C SER A 214 -13.52 -8.98 15.85
N GLY A 215 -13.74 -7.70 15.51
CA GLY A 215 -14.37 -7.29 14.26
C GLY A 215 -14.44 -5.77 14.13
N TRP A 216 -14.88 -5.32 12.96
CA TRP A 216 -15.10 -3.91 12.65
C TRP A 216 -16.39 -3.77 11.83
N SER A 217 -17.23 -2.77 12.14
CA SER A 217 -18.43 -2.44 11.37
C SER A 217 -18.12 -1.35 10.34
N MET A 218 -18.87 -1.31 9.24
CA MET A 218 -18.72 -0.26 8.22
C MET A 218 -18.96 1.16 8.75
N ASP A 219 -19.65 1.28 9.90
CA ASP A 219 -19.93 2.53 10.59
C ASP A 219 -18.77 2.99 11.51
N GLY A 220 -17.64 2.28 11.50
CA GLY A 220 -16.43 2.64 12.24
C GLY A 220 -16.31 1.99 13.62
N GLU A 221 -17.29 1.20 14.06
CA GLU A 221 -17.26 0.57 15.39
C GLU A 221 -16.35 -0.67 15.39
N THR A 222 -15.35 -0.64 16.27
CA THR A 222 -14.43 -1.77 16.47
C THR A 222 -14.89 -2.60 17.66
N LYS A 223 -15.03 -3.91 17.48
CA LYS A 223 -15.37 -4.86 18.54
C LYS A 223 -14.11 -5.47 19.12
N PHE A 224 -14.12 -5.69 20.42
CA PHE A 224 -13.03 -6.33 21.15
C PHE A 224 -13.57 -7.47 22.00
N GLU A 225 -12.85 -8.58 22.02
CA GLU A 225 -13.16 -9.76 22.82
C GLU A 225 -11.85 -10.38 23.33
N ASP A 226 -11.92 -11.00 24.50
CA ASP A 226 -10.81 -11.79 25.00
C ASP A 226 -10.63 -13.05 24.16
N ARG A 227 -9.38 -13.43 23.89
CA ARG A 227 -9.05 -14.61 23.09
C ARG A 227 -8.06 -15.51 23.80
N ASP A 228 -8.38 -16.79 23.83
CA ASP A 228 -7.44 -17.81 24.30
C ASP A 228 -6.29 -18.00 23.30
N ILE A 229 -5.08 -18.06 23.82
CA ILE A 229 -3.87 -18.45 23.12
C ILE A 229 -3.71 -19.94 23.34
N THR A 230 -3.72 -20.71 22.25
CA THR A 230 -3.81 -22.18 22.33
C THR A 230 -2.64 -22.89 21.66
N ALA A 231 -2.12 -23.96 22.27
CA ALA A 231 -1.13 -24.85 21.67
C ALA A 231 -1.74 -25.81 20.63
N PRO A 232 -1.00 -26.23 19.59
CA PRO A 232 -1.46 -27.23 18.62
C PRO A 232 -1.77 -28.59 19.26
N ALA A 233 -2.79 -29.29 18.76
CA ALA A 233 -3.26 -30.54 19.35
C ALA A 233 -2.68 -31.82 18.72
N THR A 234 -2.26 -31.78 17.44
CA THR A 234 -1.68 -32.95 16.75
C THR A 234 -0.19 -32.81 16.48
N PRO A 235 0.57 -33.92 16.30
CA PRO A 235 1.98 -33.87 15.91
C PRO A 235 2.24 -33.08 14.62
N GLU A 236 1.33 -33.17 13.65
CA GLU A 236 1.41 -32.41 12.40
C GLU A 236 1.16 -30.92 12.67
N ALA A 237 0.19 -30.57 13.51
CA ALA A 237 -0.05 -29.18 13.86
C ALA A 237 1.10 -28.58 14.68
N LEU A 238 1.78 -29.39 15.51
CA LEU A 238 2.99 -29.02 16.24
C LEU A 238 4.15 -28.72 15.28
N LEU A 239 4.36 -29.57 14.27
CA LEU A 239 5.40 -29.38 13.25
C LEU A 239 5.25 -28.04 12.53
N TRP A 240 4.02 -27.61 12.26
CA TRP A 240 3.69 -26.35 11.57
C TRP A 240 3.33 -25.21 12.52
N ASN A 241 3.62 -25.33 13.82
CA ASN A 241 3.36 -24.26 14.78
C ASN A 241 4.25 -23.05 14.47
N GLY A 242 3.66 -21.85 14.49
CA GLY A 242 4.35 -20.61 14.10
C GLY A 242 4.45 -20.36 12.60
N TRP A 243 4.16 -21.36 11.75
CA TRP A 243 4.12 -21.18 10.30
C TRP A 243 2.79 -20.56 9.86
N LYS A 244 2.88 -19.52 9.04
CA LYS A 244 1.73 -18.84 8.44
C LYS A 244 1.85 -18.87 6.91
N SER A 245 0.72 -18.80 6.21
CA SER A 245 0.68 -18.69 4.74
C SER A 245 1.49 -17.48 4.22
N HIS A 246 1.80 -17.42 2.92
CA HIS A 246 2.59 -16.33 2.31
C HIS A 246 1.92 -14.92 2.32
N GLY A 247 0.80 -14.74 3.02
CA GLY A 247 0.05 -13.50 3.15
C GLY A 247 0.70 -12.49 4.10
N LEU A 248 1.83 -11.90 3.70
CA LEU A 248 2.39 -10.76 4.43
C LEU A 248 1.45 -9.56 4.34
N LYS A 249 1.21 -8.87 5.46
CA LYS A 249 0.49 -7.60 5.43
C LYS A 249 1.43 -6.57 4.79
N PRO A 250 1.02 -5.84 3.74
CA PRO A 250 1.80 -4.72 3.23
C PRO A 250 2.11 -3.75 4.37
N ALA A 251 3.38 -3.39 4.53
CA ALA A 251 3.83 -2.35 5.45
C ALA A 251 4.06 -1.01 4.72
N TYR A 252 3.63 -0.92 3.47
CA TYR A 252 3.71 0.30 2.68
C TYR A 252 2.60 0.39 1.62
N GLU A 253 2.27 1.63 1.26
CA GLU A 253 1.47 2.00 0.10
C GLU A 253 2.26 2.94 -0.82
N PRO A 254 2.50 2.54 -2.08
CA PRO A 254 3.08 3.40 -3.09
C PRO A 254 2.06 4.41 -3.62
N ILE A 255 2.50 5.65 -3.82
CA ILE A 255 1.74 6.72 -4.46
C ILE A 255 2.53 7.14 -5.70
N LEU A 256 2.01 6.80 -6.87
CA LEU A 256 2.62 7.16 -8.14
C LEU A 256 2.46 8.67 -8.37
N VAL A 257 3.57 9.35 -8.65
CA VAL A 257 3.59 10.76 -9.05
C VAL A 257 3.69 10.79 -10.58
N ALA A 258 2.59 11.17 -11.22
CA ALA A 258 2.46 11.21 -12.67
C ALA A 258 2.12 12.63 -13.14
N MET A 259 2.49 12.98 -14.37
CA MET A 259 2.31 14.32 -14.89
C MET A 259 1.87 14.28 -16.36
N LYS A 260 0.93 15.12 -16.76
CA LYS A 260 0.63 15.37 -18.18
C LYS A 260 1.75 16.21 -18.79
N CYS A 261 2.21 15.86 -19.99
CA CYS A 261 3.22 16.63 -20.71
C CYS A 261 2.89 18.13 -20.72
N ASN A 262 3.91 18.97 -20.56
CA ASN A 262 3.77 20.42 -20.74
C ASN A 262 3.49 20.75 -22.21
N ASP A 263 2.73 21.82 -22.42
CA ASP A 263 2.71 22.53 -23.69
C ASP A 263 3.86 23.55 -23.72
N GLY A 264 5.00 23.12 -24.26
CA GLY A 264 6.25 23.89 -24.30
C GLY A 264 7.07 23.82 -23.01
N SER A 265 7.71 24.93 -22.64
CA SER A 265 8.57 24.99 -21.45
C SER A 265 7.74 25.07 -20.16
N TYR A 266 8.32 24.70 -19.01
CA TYR A 266 7.65 24.86 -17.70
C TYR A 266 7.22 26.31 -17.45
N ALA A 267 8.07 27.29 -17.79
CA ALA A 267 7.73 28.70 -17.63
C ALA A 267 6.55 29.12 -18.53
N ASN A 268 6.54 28.68 -19.79
CA ASN A 268 5.42 28.93 -20.70
C ASN A 268 4.14 28.29 -20.16
N ASN A 269 4.21 27.03 -19.75
CA ASN A 269 3.06 26.28 -19.26
C ASN A 269 2.46 26.92 -17.99
N ALA A 270 3.32 27.41 -17.09
CA ALA A 270 2.90 28.15 -15.90
C ALA A 270 2.12 29.42 -16.26
N LEU A 271 2.60 30.19 -17.25
CA LEU A 271 1.98 31.45 -17.67
C LEU A 271 0.70 31.25 -18.48
N VAL A 272 0.65 30.22 -19.33
CA VAL A 272 -0.50 29.94 -20.22
C VAL A 272 -1.61 29.20 -19.50
N HIS A 273 -1.27 28.15 -18.74
CA HIS A 273 -2.25 27.24 -18.14
C HIS A 273 -2.45 27.46 -16.63
N GLY A 274 -1.58 28.26 -15.98
CA GLY A 274 -1.61 28.47 -14.54
C GLY A 274 -1.11 27.28 -13.71
N VAL A 275 -0.60 26.23 -14.35
CA VAL A 275 -0.16 24.98 -13.71
C VAL A 275 1.19 24.59 -14.29
N SER A 276 2.18 24.30 -13.43
CA SER A 276 3.48 23.77 -13.86
C SER A 276 4.30 23.34 -12.65
N GLY A 277 4.39 22.03 -12.41
CA GLY A 277 5.22 21.46 -11.35
C GLY A 277 4.60 21.57 -9.94
N LEU A 278 5.44 21.41 -8.92
CA LEU A 278 5.07 21.41 -7.51
C LEU A 278 5.73 22.57 -6.77
N ASN A 279 5.02 23.20 -5.83
CA ASN A 279 5.58 24.22 -4.96
C ASN A 279 6.37 23.57 -3.81
N ILE A 280 7.63 23.21 -4.10
CA ILE A 280 8.51 22.52 -3.15
C ILE A 280 8.83 23.38 -1.92
N ASP A 281 8.95 24.71 -2.10
CA ASP A 281 9.25 25.62 -0.99
C ASP A 281 8.08 25.73 -0.01
N ALA A 282 6.83 25.75 -0.49
CA ALA A 282 5.65 25.71 0.38
C ALA A 282 5.50 24.36 1.11
N GLY A 283 6.09 23.29 0.59
CA GLY A 283 6.10 21.96 1.21
C GLY A 283 7.22 21.73 2.21
N ARG A 284 8.02 22.76 2.55
CA ARG A 284 9.11 22.63 3.51
C ARG A 284 8.59 22.32 4.90
N ILE A 285 9.32 21.45 5.60
CA ILE A 285 9.00 21.04 6.96
C ILE A 285 9.84 21.90 7.92
N PRO A 286 9.20 22.67 8.83
CA PRO A 286 9.92 23.48 9.80
C PRO A 286 10.89 22.63 10.61
N ALA A 287 12.12 23.12 10.77
CA ALA A 287 13.09 22.54 11.68
C ALA A 287 13.14 23.41 12.94
N LYS A 288 12.75 22.85 14.09
CA LYS A 288 12.67 23.58 15.37
C LYS A 288 14.01 24.22 15.76
N ASP A 289 15.11 23.55 15.42
CA ASP A 289 16.48 24.01 15.68
C ASP A 289 17.17 24.55 14.41
N GLY A 290 16.38 24.82 13.36
CA GLY A 290 16.81 25.23 12.03
C GLY A 290 17.58 24.17 11.22
N VAL A 291 17.95 24.51 9.99
CA VAL A 291 18.73 23.65 9.08
C VAL A 291 20.11 24.25 8.81
N PRO A 292 21.17 23.43 8.72
CA PRO A 292 22.51 23.95 8.46
C PRO A 292 22.60 24.70 7.13
N LYS A 293 23.13 25.94 7.15
CA LYS A 293 23.44 26.67 5.93
C LYS A 293 24.75 26.17 5.32
N PHE A 294 24.74 26.04 4.01
CA PHE A 294 25.91 25.69 3.22
C PHE A 294 26.18 26.83 2.24
N THR A 295 27.41 27.34 2.24
CA THR A 295 27.86 28.27 1.20
C THR A 295 28.44 27.51 0.03
N LYS A 296 28.09 28.00 -1.14
CA LYS A 296 28.71 27.59 -2.40
C LYS A 296 30.12 28.18 -2.44
N ARG A 297 31.12 27.36 -2.74
CA ARG A 297 32.50 27.82 -2.91
C ARG A 297 32.69 28.61 -4.23
N ARG A 298 31.77 28.46 -5.19
CA ARG A 298 31.76 29.14 -6.50
C ARG A 298 30.31 29.42 -6.94
N GLU A 299 30.10 30.47 -7.72
CA GLU A 299 28.77 30.90 -8.22
C GLU A 299 28.06 29.84 -9.08
N ASP A 300 28.81 28.96 -9.74
CA ASP A 300 28.33 27.89 -10.63
C ASP A 300 27.86 26.61 -9.91
N SER A 301 28.10 26.49 -8.60
CA SER A 301 27.70 25.31 -7.82
C SER A 301 26.18 25.28 -7.63
N GLN A 302 25.48 24.35 -8.28
CA GLN A 302 24.03 24.15 -8.11
C GLN A 302 23.73 23.06 -7.08
N SER A 303 23.54 23.45 -5.82
CA SER A 303 23.00 22.61 -4.74
C SER A 303 23.79 21.31 -4.47
N CYS A 304 23.30 20.47 -3.56
CA CYS A 304 24.08 19.49 -2.80
C CYS A 304 24.89 18.44 -3.58
N TYR A 305 24.76 18.35 -4.91
CA TYR A 305 25.55 17.42 -5.75
C TYR A 305 25.83 17.92 -7.19
N ALA A 306 26.35 19.14 -7.36
CA ALA A 306 26.96 19.57 -8.64
C ALA A 306 28.51 19.60 -8.58
N ASP A 307 29.12 19.27 -9.72
CA ASP A 307 30.56 19.12 -10.05
C ASP A 307 31.52 18.74 -8.92
N GLY A 308 31.35 17.49 -8.45
CA GLY A 308 32.32 16.62 -7.77
C GLY A 308 33.51 17.21 -7.01
N LEU A 309 33.76 16.68 -5.80
CA LEU A 309 34.94 16.95 -4.93
C LEU A 309 35.13 18.42 -4.47
N GLY A 310 34.41 19.39 -5.03
CA GLY A 310 34.37 20.79 -4.60
C GLY A 310 33.15 21.15 -3.75
N GLY A 311 32.82 20.32 -2.76
CA GLY A 311 31.58 20.41 -1.98
C GLY A 311 31.29 21.78 -1.35
N SER A 312 30.01 22.05 -1.11
CA SER A 312 29.55 23.21 -0.35
C SER A 312 30.12 23.17 1.07
N ASN A 313 30.67 24.29 1.55
CA ASN A 313 31.16 24.39 2.92
C ASN A 313 30.01 24.75 3.84
N ARG A 314 29.90 24.07 4.98
CA ARG A 314 29.00 24.50 6.03
C ARG A 314 29.46 25.86 6.56
N THR A 315 28.58 26.84 6.66
CA THR A 315 28.94 28.18 7.15
C THR A 315 29.03 28.28 8.67
N GLY A 316 28.54 27.26 9.37
CA GLY A 316 28.30 27.32 10.82
C GLY A 316 27.00 28.03 11.19
N GLU A 317 26.35 28.71 10.23
CA GLU A 317 25.06 29.34 10.42
C GLU A 317 23.91 28.35 10.28
N ILE A 318 22.83 28.63 10.99
CA ILE A 318 21.59 27.86 10.97
C ILE A 318 20.51 28.71 10.29
N ASP A 319 19.82 28.14 9.32
CA ASP A 319 18.60 28.69 8.76
C ASP A 319 17.39 28.24 9.59
N THR A 320 16.86 29.13 10.41
CA THR A 320 15.66 28.88 11.21
C THR A 320 14.37 29.23 10.48
N GLU A 321 14.44 29.79 9.27
CA GLU A 321 13.30 30.34 8.54
C GLU A 321 12.79 29.39 7.45
N THR A 322 13.68 28.75 6.69
CA THR A 322 13.25 27.95 5.53
C THR A 322 12.89 26.51 5.86
N GLY A 323 13.48 25.88 6.90
CA GLY A 323 13.23 24.47 7.20
C GLY A 323 13.74 23.49 6.13
N ARG A 324 13.46 22.19 6.30
CA ARG A 324 13.98 21.12 5.43
C ARG A 324 13.05 20.80 4.27
N PHE A 325 13.61 20.28 3.18
CA PHE A 325 12.82 19.75 2.07
C PHE A 325 12.03 18.49 2.48
N PRO A 326 10.83 18.29 1.93
CA PRO A 326 10.06 17.06 2.13
C PRO A 326 10.78 15.88 1.47
N ALA A 327 10.62 14.69 2.06
CA ALA A 327 11.10 13.43 1.47
C ALA A 327 9.94 12.72 0.78
N ASN A 328 10.25 11.86 -0.20
CA ASN A 328 9.26 10.98 -0.84
C ASN A 328 8.88 9.77 0.05
N VAL A 329 9.01 9.90 1.37
CA VAL A 329 8.69 8.87 2.36
C VAL A 329 7.86 9.52 3.45
N ILE A 330 6.71 8.91 3.74
CA ILE A 330 5.77 9.32 4.77
C ILE A 330 5.70 8.17 5.78
N LEU A 331 5.89 8.47 7.06
CA LEU A 331 5.71 7.53 8.17
C LEU A 331 4.36 7.81 8.82
N ASP A 332 3.60 6.78 9.18
CA ASP A 332 2.52 6.95 10.15
C ASP A 332 3.08 7.32 11.54
N GLU A 333 2.24 7.89 12.40
CA GLU A 333 2.67 8.39 13.72
C GLU A 333 3.32 7.29 14.58
N GLN A 334 2.85 6.05 14.46
CA GLN A 334 3.36 4.91 15.21
C GLN A 334 4.74 4.47 14.70
N ALA A 335 4.92 4.37 13.38
CA ALA A 335 6.20 4.05 12.76
C ALA A 335 7.25 5.10 13.08
N ALA A 336 6.87 6.38 13.05
CA ALA A 336 7.75 7.47 13.44
C ALA A 336 8.18 7.33 14.90
N ALA A 337 7.24 7.10 15.81
CA ALA A 337 7.53 6.93 17.23
C ALA A 337 8.41 5.69 17.52
N MET A 338 8.14 4.55 16.87
CA MET A 338 8.95 3.33 17.02
C MET A 338 10.38 3.51 16.50
N LEU A 339 10.53 4.21 15.36
CA LEU A 339 11.85 4.51 14.80
C LEU A 339 12.63 5.44 15.73
N ASP A 340 11.97 6.44 16.31
CA ASP A 340 12.58 7.37 17.27
C ASP A 340 12.95 6.68 18.59
N GLU A 341 12.12 5.75 19.07
CA GLU A 341 12.44 4.91 20.24
C GLU A 341 13.65 4.03 19.98
N GLN A 342 13.70 3.34 18.82
CA GLN A 342 14.80 2.45 18.48
C GLN A 342 16.12 3.20 18.30
N SER A 343 16.10 4.37 17.65
CA SER A 343 17.30 5.18 17.45
C SER A 343 17.74 5.90 18.71
N GLY A 344 16.84 6.06 19.69
CA GLY A 344 16.93 7.06 20.73
C GLY A 344 16.91 8.50 20.19
N GLU A 345 16.93 9.48 21.08
CA GLU A 345 17.26 10.84 20.68
C GLU A 345 18.76 10.96 20.44
N SER A 346 19.16 11.21 19.19
CA SER A 346 20.54 11.58 18.92
C SER A 346 20.77 12.98 19.48
N VAL A 347 21.64 13.07 20.49
CA VAL A 347 22.11 14.32 21.07
C VAL A 347 23.48 14.61 20.47
N SER A 348 23.60 15.64 19.62
CA SER A 348 24.93 16.13 19.30
C SER A 348 25.43 17.00 20.46
N THR A 349 26.72 16.96 20.78
CA THR A 349 27.32 17.82 21.80
C THR A 349 28.09 18.95 21.12
N ASP A 350 28.09 20.16 21.67
CA ASP A 350 28.86 21.30 21.14
C ASP A 350 30.40 21.13 21.21
N ARG A 351 30.87 20.04 21.84
CA ARG A 351 32.29 19.76 22.07
C ARG A 351 33.05 19.64 20.75
N VAL A 352 34.19 20.34 20.68
CA VAL A 352 35.21 20.19 19.64
C VAL A 352 35.65 18.73 19.59
N ARG A 353 35.43 18.06 18.47
CA ARG A 353 36.02 16.74 18.22
C ARG A 353 37.45 16.96 17.70
N GLU A 354 38.44 16.68 18.55
CA GLU A 354 39.81 16.43 18.07
C GLU A 354 39.80 15.12 17.29
N ASN A 355 39.61 15.20 15.97
CA ASN A 355 39.97 14.07 15.12
C ASN A 355 41.49 13.98 15.13
N GLN A 356 42.06 12.98 15.81
CA GLN A 356 43.45 12.62 15.58
C GLN A 356 43.58 12.23 14.12
N LEU A 357 44.24 13.09 13.33
CA LEU A 357 44.65 12.76 11.99
C LEU A 357 45.70 11.66 12.11
N ASP A 358 45.36 10.43 11.70
CA ASP A 358 46.37 9.43 11.39
C ASP A 358 47.30 10.05 10.34
N ASN A 359 48.57 10.22 10.74
CA ASN A 359 49.64 10.78 9.93
C ASN A 359 50.00 9.81 8.78
N HIS A 360 49.12 9.66 7.79
CA HIS A 360 49.52 9.11 6.51
C HIS A 360 50.21 10.22 5.70
N LYS A 361 51.55 10.22 5.77
CA LYS A 361 52.44 11.05 4.94
C LYS A 361 52.20 10.77 3.46
N PHE A 362 51.36 11.57 2.81
CA PHE A 362 51.40 11.72 1.36
C PHE A 362 52.44 12.79 0.99
N PHE A 363 53.34 12.43 0.09
CA PHE A 363 54.46 13.25 -0.38
C PHE A 363 53.98 14.52 -1.11
N THR A 364 53.87 15.64 -0.41
CA THR A 364 53.97 16.99 -1.00
C THR A 364 54.38 17.97 0.08
N GLU A 365 55.48 18.71 -0.14
CA GLU A 365 55.90 19.84 0.70
C GLU A 365 54.88 20.98 0.60
N GLY A 366 54.02 21.07 1.60
CA GLY A 366 53.13 22.20 1.82
C GLY A 366 52.71 22.23 3.29
N GLU A 367 52.85 23.38 3.94
CA GLU A 367 52.37 23.56 5.32
C GLU A 367 50.85 23.34 5.37
N HIS A 368 50.43 22.24 6.00
CA HIS A 368 49.01 22.02 6.29
C HIS A 368 48.55 23.05 7.33
N LYS A 369 47.68 23.98 6.94
CA LYS A 369 46.86 24.72 7.90
C LYS A 369 46.02 23.72 8.69
N LYS A 370 46.13 23.77 10.02
CA LYS A 370 45.30 23.01 10.97
C LYS A 370 43.84 22.98 10.49
N GLY A 371 43.27 21.78 10.39
CA GLY A 371 41.85 21.60 10.10
C GLY A 371 41.02 22.35 11.15
N VAL A 372 40.01 23.07 10.68
CA VAL A 372 39.11 23.87 11.51
C VAL A 372 38.34 22.93 12.45
N ASP A 373 38.25 23.31 13.72
CA ASP A 373 37.47 22.60 14.74
C ASP A 373 36.06 22.25 14.21
N SER A 374 35.71 20.96 14.23
CA SER A 374 34.35 20.53 13.89
C SER A 374 33.45 20.68 15.12
N PHE A 375 32.46 21.58 15.02
CA PHE A 375 31.48 21.84 16.07
C PHE A 375 30.25 20.92 15.91
N GLY A 376 29.75 20.35 17.01
CA GLY A 376 28.40 19.78 17.07
C GLY A 376 27.33 20.85 17.34
N PHE A 377 26.05 20.52 17.14
CA PHE A 377 24.94 21.49 17.08
C PHE A 377 24.09 21.55 18.34
N ASN A 378 24.44 20.79 19.37
CA ASN A 378 23.64 20.65 20.60
C ASN A 378 22.16 20.31 20.33
N ASP A 379 21.88 19.66 19.20
CA ASP A 379 20.54 19.34 18.73
C ASP A 379 20.11 17.95 19.21
N LYS A 380 18.79 17.75 19.35
CA LYS A 380 18.18 16.51 19.83
C LYS A 380 17.01 16.07 18.95
N GLY A 381 16.87 14.76 18.77
CA GLY A 381 15.70 14.17 18.11
C GLY A 381 15.97 12.79 17.51
N GLY A 382 14.90 12.04 17.25
CA GLY A 382 14.97 10.66 16.76
C GLY A 382 15.25 10.52 15.26
N ALA A 383 15.47 9.30 14.80
CA ALA A 383 15.87 8.99 13.43
C ALA A 383 14.77 9.18 12.38
N SER A 384 13.50 9.32 12.78
CA SER A 384 12.39 9.60 11.85
C SER A 384 12.58 10.90 11.06
N ARG A 385 13.44 11.81 11.55
CA ARG A 385 13.81 13.06 10.87
C ARG A 385 14.92 12.93 9.82
N PHE A 386 15.59 11.78 9.75
CA PHE A 386 16.70 11.53 8.84
C PHE A 386 16.44 10.32 7.94
N PHE A 387 16.51 10.52 6.62
CA PHE A 387 16.50 9.43 5.66
C PHE A 387 17.90 9.25 5.07
N TYR A 388 18.52 8.11 5.34
CA TYR A 388 19.76 7.71 4.71
C TYR A 388 19.48 7.29 3.26
N CYS A 389 20.13 7.95 2.30
CA CYS A 389 20.06 7.59 0.88
C CYS A 389 21.41 7.00 0.47
N ALA A 390 21.54 5.67 0.52
CA ALA A 390 22.68 4.97 -0.10
C ALA A 390 22.54 5.04 -1.63
N LYS A 391 23.02 6.13 -2.23
CA LYS A 391 23.24 6.15 -3.67
C LYS A 391 24.58 5.52 -3.95
N ALA A 392 24.61 4.55 -4.86
CA ALA A 392 25.86 4.08 -5.44
C ALA A 392 26.67 5.27 -5.98
N SER A 393 27.97 5.27 -5.69
CA SER A 393 28.91 6.26 -6.16
C SER A 393 28.89 6.35 -7.70
N LYS A 394 29.35 7.47 -8.25
CA LYS A 394 29.44 7.63 -9.71
C LYS A 394 30.35 6.56 -10.32
N SER A 395 31.39 6.14 -9.61
CA SER A 395 32.28 5.04 -10.01
C SER A 395 31.52 3.71 -10.07
N GLU A 396 30.78 3.33 -9.02
CA GLU A 396 30.00 2.08 -9.01
C GLU A 396 28.92 2.05 -10.10
N ARG A 397 28.30 3.21 -10.40
CA ARG A 397 27.31 3.32 -11.49
C ARG A 397 27.90 3.23 -12.89
N ASN A 398 29.18 3.59 -13.05
CA ASN A 398 29.87 3.59 -14.33
C ASN A 398 30.73 2.32 -14.53
N GLU A 399 30.91 1.56 -13.44
CA GLU A 399 31.21 0.13 -13.35
C GLU A 399 30.80 -0.69 -14.60
N GLY A 400 31.69 -1.01 -15.54
CA GLY A 400 31.33 -1.90 -16.66
C GLY A 400 30.61 -1.22 -17.84
N CYS A 401 30.51 0.11 -17.85
CA CYS A 401 29.93 0.89 -18.94
C CYS A 401 30.97 1.43 -19.95
N GLU A 402 32.24 1.05 -19.82
CA GLU A 402 33.38 1.67 -20.53
C GLU A 402 33.36 1.41 -22.05
N GLY A 403 32.67 0.35 -22.49
CA GLY A 403 32.51 -0.02 -23.90
C GLY A 403 31.15 0.33 -24.52
N LEU A 404 30.26 0.96 -23.76
CA LEU A 404 28.92 1.29 -24.25
C LEU A 404 28.95 2.60 -25.05
N GLU A 405 28.24 2.62 -26.18
CA GLU A 405 28.08 3.84 -26.96
C GLU A 405 27.44 4.94 -26.13
N VAL A 406 28.10 6.09 -26.07
CA VAL A 406 27.52 7.30 -25.49
C VAL A 406 26.42 7.78 -26.43
N LYS A 407 25.18 7.42 -26.14
CA LYS A 407 24.03 8.06 -26.80
C LYS A 407 24.08 9.54 -26.49
N GLN A 408 24.24 10.39 -27.53
CA GLN A 408 24.01 11.82 -27.38
C GLN A 408 22.62 11.99 -26.74
N LYS A 409 22.56 12.71 -25.61
CA LYS A 409 21.28 13.18 -25.06
C LYS A 409 20.53 13.83 -26.21
N TYR A 410 19.27 13.42 -26.42
CA TYR A 410 18.36 13.96 -27.43
C TYR A 410 18.78 15.36 -27.85
N ALA A 411 19.26 15.49 -29.09
CA ALA A 411 19.48 16.79 -29.68
C ALA A 411 18.18 17.58 -29.48
N LYS A 412 18.25 18.67 -28.71
CA LYS A 412 17.20 19.68 -28.71
C LYS A 412 17.01 20.01 -30.18
N ASN A 413 15.86 19.66 -30.76
CA ASN A 413 15.47 20.22 -32.03
C ASN A 413 15.53 21.73 -31.84
N GLY A 414 16.53 22.34 -32.47
CA GLY A 414 16.78 23.75 -32.37
C GLY A 414 15.60 24.49 -32.97
N GLN A 415 14.94 25.28 -32.14
CA GLN A 415 14.50 26.64 -32.46
C GLN A 415 14.05 27.31 -31.16
N GLY A 416 14.70 28.43 -30.84
CA GLY A 416 14.50 29.19 -29.61
C GLY A 416 15.82 29.72 -29.05
N GLY A 417 16.53 30.54 -29.84
CA GLY A 417 17.65 31.34 -29.37
C GLY A 417 17.14 32.63 -28.72
N SER A 418 17.94 33.11 -27.75
CA SER A 418 17.86 34.38 -26.98
C SER A 418 16.60 34.63 -26.15
#